data_AF-A0A524NFY5-F1
#
_entry.id   AF-A0A524NFY5-F1
#
_cell.length_a   1.000
_cell.length_b   1.000
_cell.length_c   1.000
_cell.angle_alpha   90.00
_cell.angle_beta   90.00
_cell.angle_gamma   90.00
#
_symmetry.space_group_name_H-M   'P 1'
#
loop_
_entity.id
_entity.type
_entity.pdbx_description
1 polymer ?
#
loop_
_entity_poly.entity_id
_entity_poly.type
_entity_poly.pdbx_seq_one_letter_code
_entity_poly.pdbx_strand_id
1 'polypeptide(L)'
;MRLIVLLTLVLFIPVRSHAHPMHLSITNITYENGKLNITMKTFLDDWEVGYFHYHGEPIDFSDPEKRDLPWFQKYLRESFRIAEKREMQDLALELDSVTVEE
;
A
#
# COMPACT_ATOMS: atom_id res chain seq x y z
N MET A 1 2.26 -20.77 39.23
CA MET A 1 3.39 -20.03 38.59
C MET A 1 3.65 -20.47 37.15
N ARG A 2 3.84 -21.78 36.86
CA ARG A 2 4.10 -22.27 35.49
C ARG A 2 3.03 -21.88 34.45
N LEU A 3 1.76 -21.91 34.84
CA LEU A 3 0.63 -21.54 33.95
C LEU A 3 0.64 -20.04 33.59
N ILE A 4 0.98 -19.18 34.54
CA ILE A 4 1.06 -17.73 34.34
C ILE A 4 2.16 -17.41 33.34
N VAL A 5 3.34 -18.04 33.50
CA VAL A 5 4.48 -17.90 32.59
C VAL A 5 4.11 -18.30 31.15
N LEU A 6 3.41 -19.43 30.99
CA LEU A 6 2.93 -19.90 29.69
C LEU A 6 1.93 -18.92 29.05
N LEU A 7 1.03 -18.34 29.84
CA LEU A 7 0.04 -17.38 29.35
C LEU A 7 0.69 -16.07 28.91
N THR A 8 1.69 -15.58 29.65
CA THR A 8 2.51 -14.44 29.21
C THR A 8 3.30 -14.73 27.94
N LEU A 9 3.80 -15.95 27.75
CA LEU A 9 4.58 -16.31 26.57
C LEU A 9 3.75 -16.27 25.28
N VAL A 10 2.46 -16.66 25.37
CA VAL A 10 1.52 -16.64 24.23
C VAL A 10 1.22 -15.22 23.75
N LEU A 11 1.22 -14.23 24.65
CA LEU A 11 1.00 -12.81 24.30
C LEU A 11 2.16 -12.19 23.52
N PHE A 12 3.36 -12.79 23.57
CA PHE A 12 4.53 -12.33 22.82
C PHE A 12 4.70 -13.01 21.46
N ILE A 13 3.76 -13.85 21.03
CA ILE A 13 3.80 -14.40 19.67
C ILE A 13 3.33 -13.28 18.74
N PRO A 14 4.21 -12.69 17.92
CA PRO A 14 3.77 -11.72 16.92
C PRO A 14 2.86 -12.46 15.94
N VAL A 15 1.57 -12.11 15.95
CA VAL A 15 0.63 -12.58 14.96
C VAL A 15 1.09 -11.98 13.62
N ARG A 16 1.78 -12.80 12.83
CA ARG A 16 2.13 -12.44 11.44
C ARG A 16 0.84 -12.45 10.64
N SER A 17 0.12 -11.33 10.66
CA SER A 17 -0.95 -11.07 9.71
C SER A 17 -0.36 -11.23 8.31
N HIS A 18 -0.91 -12.15 7.53
CA HIS A 18 -0.61 -12.22 6.11
C HIS A 18 -1.22 -10.96 5.48
N ALA A 19 -0.37 -9.95 5.27
CA ALA A 19 -0.75 -8.82 4.46
C ALA A 19 -1.11 -9.36 3.07
N HIS A 20 -2.30 -9.03 2.58
CA HIS A 20 -2.74 -9.45 1.25
C HIS A 20 -1.75 -8.92 0.21
N PRO A 21 -1.28 -9.75 -0.74
CA PRO A 21 -0.44 -9.27 -1.83
C PRO A 21 -1.24 -8.28 -2.68
N MET A 22 -0.71 -7.07 -2.85
CA MET A 22 -1.29 -6.08 -3.74
C MET A 22 -0.80 -6.35 -5.17
N HIS A 23 -1.72 -6.57 -6.12
CA HIS A 23 -1.35 -6.83 -7.50
C HIS A 23 -1.23 -5.53 -8.29
N LEU A 24 0.02 -5.12 -8.50
CA LEU A 24 0.36 -3.89 -9.22
C LEU A 24 0.90 -4.25 -10.59
N SER A 25 0.28 -3.71 -11.63
CA SER A 25 0.75 -3.89 -13.01
C SER A 25 1.40 -2.61 -13.50
N ILE A 26 2.72 -2.64 -13.71
CA ILE A 26 3.42 -1.53 -14.36
C ILE A 26 3.10 -1.60 -15.85
N THR A 27 2.35 -0.62 -16.35
CA THR A 27 1.89 -0.59 -17.74
C THR A 27 2.84 0.17 -18.65
N ASN A 28 3.55 1.16 -18.12
CA ASN A 28 4.53 1.92 -18.88
C ASN A 28 5.64 2.48 -17.97
N ILE A 29 6.85 2.57 -18.52
CA ILE A 29 7.98 3.27 -17.91
C ILE A 29 8.61 4.13 -19.00
N THR A 30 8.56 5.45 -18.83
CA THR A 30 9.21 6.40 -19.76
C THR A 30 10.24 7.23 -19.01
N TYR A 31 11.30 7.62 -19.72
CA TYR A 31 12.32 8.52 -19.19
C TYR A 31 12.45 9.71 -20.13
N GLU A 32 12.00 10.87 -19.69
CA GLU A 32 11.96 12.09 -20.49
C GLU A 32 12.43 13.28 -19.63
N ASN A 33 13.30 14.11 -20.20
CA ASN A 33 13.78 15.34 -19.54
C ASN A 33 14.36 15.14 -18.12
N GLY A 34 15.01 13.99 -17.87
CA GLY A 34 15.56 13.69 -16.55
C GLY A 34 14.53 13.17 -15.53
N LYS A 35 13.28 12.95 -15.93
CA LYS A 35 12.21 12.39 -15.09
C LYS A 35 11.87 10.98 -15.54
N LEU A 36 11.83 10.05 -14.58
CA LEU A 36 11.30 8.70 -14.77
C LEU A 36 9.80 8.71 -14.46
N ASN A 37 8.97 8.51 -15.48
CA ASN A 37 7.54 8.37 -15.31
C ASN A 37 7.16 6.90 -15.31
N ILE A 38 6.42 6.48 -14.29
CA ILE A 38 5.94 5.11 -14.15
C ILE A 38 4.43 5.15 -14.14
N THR A 39 3.81 4.52 -15.13
CA THR A 39 2.37 4.32 -15.17
C THR A 39 2.05 2.94 -14.63
N MET A 40 1.11 2.88 -13.70
CA MET A 40 0.65 1.64 -13.09
C MET A 40 -0.87 1.52 -13.15
N LYS A 41 -1.34 0.29 -13.30
CA LYS A 41 -2.74 -0.10 -13.15
C LYS A 41 -2.89 -1.06 -11.98
N THR A 42 -3.97 -0.90 -11.25
CA THR A 42 -4.26 -1.62 -10.01
C THR A 42 -5.75 -1.92 -9.95
N PHE A 43 -6.14 -3.00 -9.27
CA PHE A 43 -7.55 -3.31 -9.05
C PHE A 43 -8.08 -2.56 -7.83
N LEU A 44 -9.35 -2.15 -7.91
CA LEU A 44 -10.04 -1.45 -6.83
C LEU A 44 -10.20 -2.36 -5.60
N ASP A 45 -10.54 -3.63 -5.81
CA ASP A 45 -10.65 -4.65 -4.76
C ASP A 45 -9.37 -4.80 -3.92
N ASP A 46 -8.20 -4.75 -4.55
CA ASP A 46 -6.91 -4.82 -3.84
C ASP A 46 -6.74 -3.64 -2.87
N TRP A 47 -7.29 -2.48 -3.24
CA TRP A 47 -7.26 -1.28 -2.40
C TRP A 47 -8.28 -1.33 -1.27
N GLU A 48 -9.45 -1.93 -1.48
CA GLU A 48 -10.42 -2.16 -0.40
C GLU A 48 -9.83 -3.09 0.67
N VAL A 49 -9.17 -4.15 0.22
CA VAL A 49 -8.43 -5.06 1.11
C VAL A 49 -7.26 -4.34 1.78
N GLY A 50 -6.50 -3.55 1.03
CA GLY A 50 -5.42 -2.72 1.57
C GLY A 50 -5.89 -1.72 2.63
N TYR A 51 -7.03 -1.08 2.39
CA TYR A 51 -7.66 -0.15 3.32
C TYR A 51 -8.08 -0.86 4.61
N PHE A 52 -8.76 -2.02 4.50
CA PHE A 52 -9.14 -2.83 5.65
C PHE A 52 -7.93 -3.21 6.50
N HIS A 53 -6.81 -3.58 5.88
CA HIS A 53 -5.60 -3.90 6.63
C HIS A 53 -4.95 -2.69 7.30
N TYR A 54 -5.06 -1.49 6.72
CA TYR A 54 -4.47 -0.27 7.27
C TYR A 54 -5.34 0.38 8.36
N HIS A 55 -6.67 0.35 8.19
CA HIS A 55 -7.63 1.05 9.06
C HIS A 55 -8.44 0.12 9.98
N GLY A 56 -8.51 -1.18 9.68
CA GLY A 56 -9.31 -2.16 10.43
C GLY A 56 -10.80 -2.15 10.09
N GLU A 57 -11.22 -1.32 9.13
CA GLU A 57 -12.62 -1.16 8.72
C GLU A 57 -12.76 -1.38 7.21
N PRO A 58 -13.84 -2.04 6.74
CA PRO A 58 -14.07 -2.22 5.32
C PRO A 58 -14.45 -0.89 4.67
N ILE A 59 -14.10 -0.74 3.40
CA ILE A 59 -14.50 0.37 2.56
C ILE A 59 -15.02 -0.16 1.23
N ASP A 60 -15.98 0.54 0.65
CA ASP A 60 -16.54 0.24 -0.66
C ASP A 60 -16.14 1.39 -1.58
N PHE A 61 -15.19 1.15 -2.47
CA PHE A 61 -14.74 2.16 -3.43
C PHE A 61 -15.63 2.23 -4.67
N SER A 62 -16.69 1.42 -4.77
CA SER A 62 -17.76 1.67 -5.75
C SER A 62 -18.45 3.01 -5.51
N ASP A 63 -18.51 3.46 -4.26
CA ASP A 63 -19.05 4.75 -3.84
C ASP A 63 -18.08 5.91 -4.16
N PRO A 64 -18.45 6.86 -5.05
CA PRO A 64 -17.59 7.99 -5.41
C PRO A 64 -17.10 8.82 -4.22
N GLU A 65 -17.92 9.00 -3.19
CA GLU A 65 -17.54 9.81 -2.01
C GLU A 65 -16.40 9.17 -1.21
N LYS A 66 -16.30 7.83 -1.28
CA LYS A 66 -15.25 7.06 -0.59
C LYS A 66 -13.96 6.97 -1.41
N ARG A 67 -14.03 7.12 -2.74
CA ARG A 67 -12.85 7.13 -3.63
C ARG A 67 -11.97 8.36 -3.42
N ASP A 68 -12.59 9.52 -3.20
CA ASP A 68 -11.88 10.80 -3.11
C ASP A 68 -11.26 11.06 -1.72
N LEU A 69 -11.30 10.07 -0.82
CA LEU A 69 -10.69 10.17 0.49
C LEU A 69 -9.15 10.33 0.37
N PRO A 70 -8.53 11.25 1.12
CA PRO A 70 -7.09 11.57 0.99
C PRO A 70 -6.14 10.45 1.47
N TRP A 71 -6.69 9.36 2.02
CA TRP A 71 -5.90 8.24 2.55
C TRP A 71 -5.05 7.58 1.45
N PHE A 72 -5.57 7.48 0.22
CA PHE A 72 -4.91 6.76 -0.87
C PHE A 72 -3.57 7.40 -1.23
N GLN A 73 -3.56 8.72 -1.45
CA GLN A 73 -2.34 9.44 -1.73
C GLN A 73 -1.35 9.40 -0.55
N LYS A 74 -1.87 9.44 0.68
CA LYS A 74 -1.04 9.32 1.89
C LYS A 74 -0.39 7.94 1.97
N TYR A 75 -1.17 6.88 1.75
CA TYR A 75 -0.71 5.50 1.74
C TYR A 75 0.39 5.30 0.70
N LEU A 76 0.19 5.80 -0.53
CA LEU A 76 1.20 5.72 -1.58
C LEU A 76 2.48 6.46 -1.21
N ARG A 77 2.39 7.66 -0.64
CA ARG A 77 3.59 8.41 -0.21
C ARG A 77 4.34 7.73 0.93
N GLU A 78 3.64 7.08 1.86
CA GLU A 78 4.26 6.43 3.02
C GLU A 78 4.83 5.05 2.68
N SER A 79 4.10 4.27 1.88
CA SER A 79 4.36 2.84 1.65
C SER A 79 5.08 2.56 0.34
N PHE A 80 4.88 3.39 -0.69
CA PHE A 80 5.47 3.17 -2.00
C PHE A 80 6.86 3.80 -2.06
N ARG A 81 7.86 2.99 -2.41
CA ARG A 81 9.26 3.43 -2.53
C ARG A 81 9.89 2.76 -3.74
N ILE A 82 10.66 3.54 -4.49
CA ILE A 82 11.52 3.00 -5.54
C ILE A 82 12.93 2.99 -4.98
N ALA A 83 13.49 1.78 -4.85
CA ALA A 83 14.87 1.58 -4.46
C ALA A 83 15.64 0.98 -5.64
N GLU A 84 16.76 1.61 -6.00
CA GLU A 84 17.77 0.93 -6.81
C GLU A 84 18.42 -0.16 -5.94
N LYS A 85 18.80 -1.29 -6.54
CA LYS A 85 19.22 -2.50 -5.83
C LYS A 85 20.59 -2.34 -5.17
N ARG A 86 20.69 -1.54 -4.10
CA ARG A 86 21.70 -1.47 -3.03
C ARG A 86 21.47 -0.18 -2.25
N GLU A 87 21.34 -0.32 -0.92
CA GLU A 87 21.39 0.72 0.12
C GLU A 87 21.67 2.15 -0.39
N MET A 88 20.64 2.83 -0.89
CA MET A 88 20.70 4.24 -1.23
C MET A 88 19.39 4.93 -0.88
N GLN A 89 19.51 6.25 -0.63
CA GLN A 89 18.41 7.14 -0.25
C GLN A 89 17.19 6.95 -1.14
N ASP A 90 16.02 6.92 -0.52
CA ASP A 90 14.74 6.83 -1.22
C ASP A 90 14.67 7.89 -2.32
N LEU A 91 14.34 7.47 -3.54
CA LEU A 91 14.05 8.42 -4.61
C LEU A 91 12.75 9.15 -4.27
N ALA A 92 12.77 10.49 -4.37
CA ALA A 92 11.57 11.29 -4.15
C ALA A 92 10.51 10.95 -5.21
N LEU A 93 9.38 10.44 -4.76
CA LEU A 93 8.24 10.12 -5.60
C LEU A 93 7.26 11.30 -5.58
N GLU A 94 6.92 11.77 -6.77
CA GLU A 94 5.82 12.70 -6.99
C GLU A 94 4.67 11.93 -7.65
N LEU A 95 3.51 11.96 -7.01
CA LEU A 95 2.30 11.39 -7.61
C LEU A 95 1.68 12.44 -8.53
N ASP A 96 1.73 12.18 -9.83
CA ASP A 96 1.23 13.09 -10.86
C ASP A 96 -0.30 13.07 -10.93
N SER A 97 -0.89 11.89 -11.16
CA SER A 97 -2.34 11.74 -11.32
C SER A 97 -2.82 10.36 -10.86
N VAL A 98 -4.09 10.30 -10.44
CA VAL A 98 -4.83 9.07 -10.14
C VAL A 98 -6.13 9.13 -10.91
N THR A 99 -6.41 8.10 -11.70
CA THR A 99 -7.63 7.97 -12.49
C THR A 99 -8.27 6.62 -12.23
N VAL A 100 -9.59 6.61 -12.06
CA VAL A 100 -10.39 5.39 -11.98
C VAL A 100 -11.05 5.19 -13.35
N GLU A 101 -10.76 4.06 -14.00
CA GLU A 101 -11.45 3.64 -15.23
C GLU A 101 -12.78 2.98 -14.83
N GLU A 102 -13.90 3.41 -15.45
CA GLU A 102 -15.23 2.81 -15.27
C GLU A 102 -15.42 1.52 -16.08
#